data_AF-A0A954KJC1-F1
#
_entry.id   AF-A0A954KJC1-F1
#
_cell.length_a   1.000
_cell.length_b   1.000
_cell.length_c   1.000
_cell.angle_alpha   90.00
_cell.angle_beta   90.00
_cell.angle_gamma   90.00
#
_symmetry.space_group_name_H-M   'P 1'
#
loop_
_entity.id
_entity.type
_entity.pdbx_description
1 polymer ?
#
loop_
_entity_poly.entity_id
_entity_poly.type
_entity_poly.pdbx_seq_one_letter_code
_entity_poly.pdbx_strand_id
1 'polypeptide(L)'
;NIVGVVLRCNNFRVIDLGVMVPAEKILQVAKEEGAQIIGLSGLITPSLEEMTHVAKEMERQGFDVPLLIGGATTSARHTAVKIAPHYSEPVVYVKDASLSVPAVEKLIDVDSKAAYVEQIQAEQQRDRDNFTGRQARPLVPYSQALEQRFQTDWSTVDIPTPSFVGTKIIEDMDLSVLRKYIDWSPFFMTWELKGKYPRIFEDATVGEEAKKLFDDANALLDRVIAEKLLTAKAVYGFWPAHSEGDDIVLAVEGAPAGAEVDLETQFRDFLKTKKQSLNRDRQLVFNAMLQQSGAFTINEVVDAGRIRNGKPRFSPADVRRTLNLLEEAKLVSVVDEKHFVLTLCSAGSSELMKFPMLRQQWERVGRKDFRSLADYIAPQSSGRQDYIGAFAVTAGLGCDELAAKFDADHDEYNSIMIKAIADRLAEAFAEYLHHHVRTEVWGYEQPTEFDSEGLIEEKYRGIRPAFGYPACPDHLPKQQLWESLDVSNSIGMDLTESFAMWPAASVSGLYFAHPESRYFAVDLLTKDQVEDYAKRSGISVEQVERWLASNLSY
;
A
#
# COMPACT_ATOMS: atom_id res chain seq x y z
N ASN A 1 5.24 -5.24 -19.14
CA ASN A 1 6.29 -6.02 -19.86
C ASN A 1 5.71 -7.03 -20.84
N ILE A 2 4.98 -8.09 -20.41
CA ILE A 2 4.53 -9.19 -21.31
C ILE A 2 3.77 -8.69 -22.55
N VAL A 3 2.78 -7.82 -22.37
CA VAL A 3 2.04 -7.19 -23.49
C VAL A 3 2.99 -6.51 -24.50
N GLY A 4 4.01 -5.81 -23.99
CA GLY A 4 5.00 -5.13 -24.83
C GLY A 4 5.84 -6.10 -25.66
N VAL A 5 6.28 -7.21 -25.05
CA VAL A 5 7.00 -8.29 -25.75
C VAL A 5 6.12 -8.91 -26.84
N VAL A 6 4.90 -9.31 -26.48
CA VAL A 6 3.94 -9.93 -27.41
C VAL A 6 3.64 -9.02 -28.61
N LEU A 7 3.48 -7.71 -28.39
CA LEU A 7 3.29 -6.74 -29.46
C LEU A 7 4.57 -6.59 -30.33
N ARG A 8 5.77 -6.52 -29.74
CA ARG A 8 7.04 -6.48 -30.51
C ARG A 8 7.23 -7.72 -31.38
N CYS A 9 6.86 -8.90 -30.88
CA CYS A 9 6.89 -10.15 -31.65
C CYS A 9 5.96 -10.12 -32.88
N ASN A 10 4.97 -9.22 -32.90
CA ASN A 10 4.05 -9.01 -34.02
C ASN A 10 4.38 -7.71 -34.78
N ASN A 11 5.66 -7.31 -34.80
CA ASN A 11 6.20 -6.17 -35.53
C ASN A 11 5.66 -4.78 -35.11
N PHE A 12 5.09 -4.64 -33.93
CA PHE A 12 4.74 -3.34 -33.37
C PHE A 12 5.95 -2.67 -32.71
N ARG A 13 6.12 -1.36 -32.95
CA ARG A 13 7.04 -0.53 -32.15
C ARG A 13 6.38 -0.19 -30.82
N VAL A 14 6.92 -0.71 -29.72
CA VAL A 14 6.42 -0.46 -28.36
C VAL A 14 7.37 0.43 -27.59
N ILE A 15 6.87 1.60 -27.18
CA ILE A 15 7.57 2.57 -26.32
C ILE A 15 7.06 2.37 -24.88
N ASP A 16 7.83 1.68 -24.06
CA ASP A 16 7.51 1.45 -22.64
C ASP A 16 8.02 2.64 -21.82
N LEU A 17 7.10 3.40 -21.22
CA LEU A 17 7.43 4.57 -20.40
C LEU A 17 7.75 4.21 -18.94
N GLY A 18 7.62 2.93 -18.57
CA GLY A 18 7.80 2.44 -17.21
C GLY A 18 6.55 2.58 -16.34
N VAL A 19 6.77 2.69 -15.03
CA VAL A 19 5.71 2.80 -14.01
C VAL A 19 5.68 4.20 -13.41
N MET A 20 4.55 4.57 -12.78
CA MET A 20 4.35 5.88 -12.15
C MET A 20 4.56 7.07 -13.12
N VAL A 21 4.10 6.91 -14.37
CA VAL A 21 4.26 7.92 -15.42
C VAL A 21 3.08 8.89 -15.38
N PRO A 22 3.32 10.21 -15.23
CA PRO A 22 2.24 11.20 -15.24
C PRO A 22 1.50 11.24 -16.58
N ALA A 23 0.19 11.52 -16.55
CA ALA A 23 -0.64 11.66 -17.76
C ALA A 23 -0.02 12.63 -18.78
N GLU A 24 0.48 13.78 -18.33
CA GLU A 24 1.17 14.77 -19.18
C GLU A 24 2.32 14.15 -19.98
N LYS A 25 3.17 13.35 -19.33
CA LYS A 25 4.31 12.70 -19.97
C LYS A 25 3.88 11.61 -20.95
N ILE A 26 2.85 10.83 -20.61
CA ILE A 26 2.28 9.81 -21.51
C ILE A 26 1.84 10.49 -22.82
N LEU A 27 1.06 11.56 -22.70
CA LEU A 27 0.49 12.27 -23.84
C LEU A 27 1.53 13.06 -24.63
N GLN A 28 2.51 13.65 -23.94
CA GLN A 28 3.64 14.31 -24.58
C GLN A 28 4.40 13.33 -25.48
N VAL A 29 4.84 12.19 -24.94
CA VAL A 29 5.63 11.22 -25.70
C VAL A 29 4.80 10.61 -26.83
N ALA A 30 3.50 10.34 -26.60
CA ALA A 30 2.60 9.84 -27.64
C ALA A 30 2.54 10.78 -28.86
N LYS A 31 2.52 12.11 -28.63
CA LYS A 31 2.58 13.12 -29.70
C LYS A 31 3.94 13.17 -30.38
N GLU A 32 5.02 13.21 -29.60
CA GLU A 32 6.40 13.30 -30.12
C GLU A 32 6.75 12.11 -31.01
N GLU A 33 6.28 10.92 -30.63
CA GLU A 33 6.60 9.66 -31.32
C GLU A 33 5.56 9.26 -32.37
N GLY A 34 4.47 10.04 -32.52
CA GLY A 34 3.38 9.73 -33.43
C GLY A 34 2.71 8.38 -33.12
N ALA A 35 2.49 8.09 -31.84
CA ALA A 35 1.90 6.84 -31.40
C ALA A 35 0.49 6.67 -31.96
N GLN A 36 0.19 5.48 -32.49
CA GLN A 36 -1.10 5.17 -33.10
C GLN A 36 -2.13 4.64 -32.09
N ILE A 37 -1.65 4.22 -30.92
CA ILE A 37 -2.43 3.69 -29.80
C ILE A 37 -1.72 4.07 -28.50
N ILE A 38 -2.47 4.39 -27.46
CA ILE A 38 -1.97 4.55 -26.09
C ILE A 38 -2.49 3.39 -25.24
N GLY A 39 -1.62 2.72 -24.49
CA GLY A 39 -1.99 1.64 -23.57
C GLY A 39 -1.70 2.00 -22.12
N LEU A 40 -2.66 1.77 -21.23
CA LEU A 40 -2.52 1.99 -19.79
C LEU A 40 -2.62 0.67 -19.01
N SER A 41 -1.75 0.52 -18.01
CA SER A 41 -1.73 -0.64 -17.11
C SER A 41 -1.91 -0.20 -15.66
N GLY A 42 -2.77 -0.89 -14.92
CA GLY A 42 -3.06 -0.59 -13.51
C GLY A 42 -3.07 -1.85 -12.64
N LEU A 43 -2.48 -1.76 -11.45
CA LEU A 43 -2.36 -2.88 -10.50
C LEU A 43 -3.26 -2.72 -9.27
N ILE A 44 -3.48 -1.48 -8.81
CA ILE A 44 -4.26 -1.17 -7.61
C ILE A 44 -5.50 -0.35 -7.97
N THR A 45 -6.48 -0.28 -7.07
CA THR A 45 -7.76 0.40 -7.35
C THR A 45 -7.59 1.91 -7.63
N PRO A 46 -6.66 2.65 -7.00
CA PRO A 46 -6.39 4.05 -7.36
C PRO A 46 -5.97 4.25 -8.81
N SER A 47 -5.36 3.24 -9.46
CA SER A 47 -4.95 3.34 -10.86
C SER A 47 -6.14 3.52 -11.82
N LEU A 48 -7.35 3.12 -11.43
CA LEU A 48 -8.56 3.26 -12.25
C LEU A 48 -8.97 4.73 -12.43
N GLU A 49 -8.74 5.54 -11.40
CA GLU A 49 -8.99 6.98 -11.47
C GLU A 49 -7.97 7.68 -12.37
N GLU A 50 -6.70 7.27 -12.29
CA GLU A 50 -5.66 7.78 -13.18
C GLU A 50 -5.98 7.44 -14.64
N MET A 51 -6.47 6.24 -14.94
CA MET A 51 -6.93 5.89 -16.29
C MET A 51 -8.09 6.76 -16.76
N THR A 52 -9.01 7.08 -15.86
CA THR A 52 -10.12 8.00 -16.14
C THR A 52 -9.61 9.43 -16.39
N HIS A 53 -8.60 9.87 -15.63
CA HIS A 53 -7.96 11.16 -15.81
C HIS A 53 -7.23 11.25 -17.17
N VAL A 54 -6.47 10.21 -17.56
CA VAL A 54 -5.84 10.15 -18.89
C VAL A 54 -6.88 10.23 -20.00
N ALA A 55 -7.99 9.49 -19.90
CA ALA A 55 -9.06 9.56 -20.91
C ALA A 55 -9.63 10.98 -21.07
N LYS A 56 -9.92 11.66 -19.96
CA LYS A 56 -10.37 13.07 -19.96
C LYS A 56 -9.34 14.02 -20.57
N GLU A 57 -8.06 13.78 -20.29
CA GLU A 57 -6.97 14.61 -20.78
C GLU A 57 -6.70 14.37 -22.28
N MET A 58 -6.85 13.13 -22.75
CA MET A 58 -6.83 12.78 -24.18
C MET A 58 -7.95 13.52 -24.93
N GLU A 59 -9.17 13.53 -24.39
CA GLU A 59 -10.29 14.30 -24.95
C GLU A 59 -9.98 15.81 -24.97
N ARG A 60 -9.53 16.36 -23.84
CA ARG A 60 -9.21 17.78 -23.68
C ARG A 60 -8.15 18.25 -24.67
N GLN A 61 -7.16 17.39 -24.96
CA GLN A 61 -6.07 17.69 -25.89
C GLN A 61 -6.35 17.30 -27.34
N GLY A 62 -7.54 16.75 -27.64
CA GLY A 62 -7.97 16.40 -29.00
C GLY A 62 -7.19 15.23 -29.61
N PHE A 63 -6.84 14.21 -28.82
CA PHE A 63 -6.27 12.98 -29.36
C PHE A 63 -7.30 12.21 -30.19
N ASP A 64 -6.87 11.60 -31.29
CA ASP A 64 -7.68 10.83 -32.24
C ASP A 64 -7.29 9.33 -32.30
N VAL A 65 -6.53 8.86 -31.32
CA VAL A 65 -5.96 7.50 -31.27
C VAL A 65 -6.68 6.63 -30.23
N PRO A 66 -6.84 5.32 -30.48
CA PRO A 66 -7.45 4.41 -29.51
C PRO A 66 -6.71 4.35 -28.17
N LEU A 67 -7.48 4.16 -27.10
CA LEU A 67 -6.99 3.96 -25.73
C LEU A 67 -7.21 2.52 -25.29
N LEU A 68 -6.14 1.78 -25.01
CA LEU A 68 -6.17 0.43 -24.45
C LEU A 68 -6.08 0.48 -22.92
N ILE A 69 -6.97 -0.25 -22.26
CA ILE A 69 -7.04 -0.37 -20.79
C ILE A 69 -6.79 -1.83 -20.39
N GLY A 70 -5.84 -2.06 -19.49
CA GLY A 70 -5.54 -3.39 -18.95
C GLY A 70 -4.89 -3.36 -17.57
N GLY A 71 -4.64 -4.55 -17.01
CA GLY A 71 -4.04 -4.72 -15.68
C GLY A 71 -5.02 -5.28 -14.64
N ALA A 72 -4.49 -5.66 -13.48
CA ALA A 72 -5.19 -6.51 -12.49
C ALA A 72 -6.52 -5.94 -11.99
N THR A 73 -6.62 -4.62 -11.80
CA THR A 73 -7.83 -3.96 -11.28
C THR A 73 -8.82 -3.54 -12.36
N THR A 74 -8.44 -3.65 -13.63
CA THR A 74 -9.29 -3.25 -14.74
C THR A 74 -10.32 -4.32 -15.10
N SER A 75 -11.43 -3.90 -15.70
CA SER A 75 -12.45 -4.82 -16.21
C SER A 75 -13.22 -4.19 -17.36
N ALA A 76 -13.82 -5.03 -18.21
CA ALA A 76 -14.69 -4.59 -19.30
C ALA A 76 -15.79 -3.64 -18.79
N ARG A 77 -16.45 -4.05 -17.71
CA ARG A 77 -17.54 -3.28 -17.10
C ARG A 77 -17.08 -1.94 -16.52
N HIS A 78 -15.97 -1.91 -15.78
CA HIS A 78 -15.46 -0.64 -15.24
C HIS A 78 -15.07 0.31 -16.38
N THR A 79 -14.38 -0.20 -17.40
CA THR A 79 -14.00 0.56 -18.59
C THR A 79 -15.23 1.16 -19.28
N ALA A 80 -16.27 0.36 -19.51
CA ALA A 80 -17.51 0.78 -20.18
C ALA A 80 -18.29 1.88 -19.42
N VAL A 81 -18.26 1.84 -18.09
CA VAL A 81 -19.09 2.69 -17.21
C VAL A 81 -18.35 3.94 -16.73
N LYS A 82 -17.04 3.85 -16.49
CA LYS A 82 -16.28 4.90 -15.79
C LYS A 82 -15.15 5.52 -16.61
N ILE A 83 -14.63 4.86 -17.64
CA ILE A 83 -13.50 5.37 -18.45
C ILE A 83 -13.98 5.81 -19.83
N ALA A 84 -14.58 4.89 -20.59
CA ALA A 84 -15.03 5.12 -21.96
C ALA A 84 -15.94 6.34 -22.16
N PRO A 85 -16.84 6.71 -21.24
CA PRO A 85 -17.68 7.92 -21.40
C PRO A 85 -16.91 9.24 -21.42
N HIS A 86 -15.62 9.25 -21.09
CA HIS A 86 -14.79 10.45 -21.01
C HIS A 86 -13.88 10.68 -22.22
N TYR A 87 -13.93 9.81 -23.23
CA TYR A 87 -13.13 9.94 -24.44
C TYR A 87 -13.93 9.53 -25.67
N SER A 88 -13.90 10.36 -26.71
CA SER A 88 -14.73 10.22 -27.91
C SER A 88 -14.25 9.12 -28.87
N GLU A 89 -12.96 8.78 -28.82
CA GLU A 89 -12.35 7.71 -29.63
C GLU A 89 -12.44 6.34 -28.94
N PRO A 90 -12.13 5.23 -29.63
CA PRO A 90 -12.28 3.89 -29.07
C PRO A 90 -11.46 3.67 -27.80
N VAL A 91 -12.15 3.37 -26.70
CA VAL A 91 -11.56 2.88 -25.45
C VAL A 91 -11.79 1.37 -25.35
N VAL A 92 -10.72 0.57 -25.38
CA VAL A 92 -10.81 -0.89 -25.46
C VAL A 92 -10.17 -1.53 -24.23
N TYR A 93 -10.97 -2.32 -23.50
CA TYR A 93 -10.46 -3.18 -22.44
C TYR A 93 -9.84 -4.45 -23.03
N VAL A 94 -8.60 -4.76 -22.64
CA VAL A 94 -7.89 -5.97 -23.03
C VAL A 94 -7.58 -6.79 -21.78
N LYS A 95 -8.13 -8.00 -21.73
CA LYS A 95 -8.10 -8.85 -20.53
C LYS A 95 -6.70 -9.40 -20.21
N ASP A 96 -5.98 -9.84 -21.23
CA ASP A 96 -4.68 -10.50 -21.08
C ASP A 96 -3.81 -10.23 -22.31
N ALA A 97 -2.52 -10.57 -22.21
CA ALA A 97 -1.55 -10.26 -23.26
C ALA A 97 -1.82 -11.03 -24.57
N SER A 98 -2.45 -12.20 -24.53
CA SER A 98 -2.78 -12.95 -25.74
C SER A 98 -3.80 -12.24 -26.62
N LEU A 99 -4.63 -11.39 -26.01
CA LEU A 99 -5.67 -10.62 -26.69
C LEU A 99 -5.20 -9.23 -27.15
N SER A 100 -4.00 -8.79 -26.77
CA SER A 100 -3.51 -7.45 -27.13
C SER A 100 -3.22 -7.31 -28.62
N VAL A 101 -2.60 -8.33 -29.24
CA VAL A 101 -2.27 -8.30 -30.68
C VAL A 101 -3.54 -8.25 -31.55
N PRO A 102 -4.51 -9.17 -31.41
CA PRO A 102 -5.74 -9.09 -32.19
C PRO A 102 -6.53 -7.80 -31.98
N ALA A 103 -6.48 -7.21 -30.78
CA ALA A 103 -7.14 -5.94 -30.50
C ALA A 103 -6.44 -4.78 -31.24
N VAL A 104 -5.11 -4.69 -31.14
CA VAL A 104 -4.32 -3.64 -31.81
C VAL A 104 -4.45 -3.75 -33.34
N GLU A 105 -4.30 -4.94 -33.92
CA GLU A 105 -4.41 -5.16 -35.36
C GLU A 105 -5.76 -4.65 -35.91
N LYS A 106 -6.87 -5.02 -35.25
CA LYS A 106 -8.21 -4.55 -35.64
C LYS A 106 -8.39 -3.05 -35.50
N LEU A 107 -7.69 -2.40 -34.57
CA LEU A 107 -7.81 -0.96 -34.34
C LEU A 107 -7.02 -0.12 -35.35
N ILE A 108 -5.97 -0.68 -35.94
CA ILE A 108 -5.14 0.00 -36.94
C ILE A 108 -5.53 -0.34 -38.39
N ASP A 109 -6.17 -1.48 -38.61
CA ASP A 109 -6.57 -1.94 -39.94
C ASP A 109 -7.82 -1.18 -40.44
N VAL A 110 -7.71 -0.58 -41.62
CA VAL A 110 -8.73 0.32 -42.18
C VAL A 110 -10.05 -0.42 -42.45
N ASP A 111 -9.98 -1.68 -42.86
CA ASP A 111 -11.15 -2.46 -43.25
C ASP A 111 -11.92 -3.02 -42.04
N SER A 112 -11.21 -3.39 -40.97
CA SER A 112 -11.80 -4.00 -39.77
C SER A 112 -12.06 -3.03 -38.62
N LYS A 113 -11.41 -1.85 -38.58
CA LYS A 113 -11.56 -0.87 -37.49
C LYS A 113 -13.01 -0.48 -37.24
N ALA A 114 -13.75 -0.10 -38.28
CA ALA A 114 -15.14 0.36 -38.13
C ALA A 114 -16.04 -0.71 -37.50
N ALA A 115 -15.98 -1.95 -38.02
CA ALA A 115 -16.76 -3.06 -37.50
C ALA A 115 -16.36 -3.45 -36.06
N TYR A 116 -15.06 -3.40 -35.75
CA TYR A 116 -14.57 -3.71 -34.41
C TYR A 116 -15.00 -2.65 -33.39
N VAL A 117 -14.93 -1.37 -33.74
CA VAL A 117 -15.39 -0.27 -32.88
C VAL A 117 -16.89 -0.37 -32.61
N GLU A 118 -17.69 -0.68 -33.63
CA GLU A 118 -19.14 -0.91 -33.47
C GLU A 118 -19.42 -2.07 -32.49
N GLN A 119 -18.68 -3.18 -32.64
CA GLN A 119 -18.77 -4.31 -31.70
C GLN A 119 -18.47 -3.88 -30.26
N ILE A 120 -17.35 -3.19 -30.03
CA ILE A 120 -16.94 -2.74 -28.70
C ILE A 120 -17.97 -1.77 -28.11
N GLN A 121 -18.48 -0.82 -28.90
CA GLN A 121 -19.50 0.12 -28.44
C GLN A 121 -20.79 -0.61 -28.04
N ALA A 122 -21.21 -1.63 -28.78
CA ALA A 122 -22.37 -2.44 -28.44
C ALA A 122 -22.16 -3.26 -27.15
N GLU A 123 -20.96 -3.84 -26.96
CA GLU A 123 -20.60 -4.54 -25.73
C GLU A 123 -20.58 -3.59 -24.52
N GLN A 124 -19.97 -2.41 -24.67
CA GLN A 124 -19.94 -1.39 -23.62
C GLN A 124 -21.34 -0.85 -23.30
N GLN A 125 -22.20 -0.66 -24.30
CA GLN A 125 -23.57 -0.25 -24.07
C GLN A 125 -24.32 -1.31 -23.26
N ARG A 126 -24.16 -2.58 -23.61
CA ARG A 126 -24.73 -3.70 -22.83
C ARG A 126 -24.21 -3.70 -21.40
N ASP A 127 -22.91 -3.46 -21.18
CA ASP A 127 -22.34 -3.39 -19.83
C ASP A 127 -22.87 -2.21 -19.02
N ARG A 128 -23.09 -1.05 -19.66
CA ARG A 128 -23.76 0.11 -19.04
C ARG A 128 -25.21 -0.19 -18.70
N ASP A 129 -25.96 -0.79 -19.61
CA ASP A 129 -27.36 -1.18 -19.38
C ASP A 129 -27.49 -2.24 -18.28
N ASN A 130 -26.58 -3.21 -18.24
CA ASN A 130 -26.49 -4.18 -17.16
C ASN A 130 -26.08 -3.54 -15.83
N PHE A 131 -25.31 -2.45 -15.87
CA PHE A 131 -24.93 -1.70 -14.67
C PHE A 131 -26.14 -0.94 -14.11
N THR A 132 -26.91 -0.27 -14.95
CA THR A 132 -28.11 0.50 -14.56
C THR A 132 -29.32 -0.38 -14.24
N GLY A 133 -29.45 -1.53 -14.91
CA GLY A 133 -30.56 -2.48 -14.77
C GLY A 133 -30.43 -3.47 -13.61
N ARG A 134 -29.35 -3.42 -12.82
CA ARG A 134 -29.24 -4.23 -11.61
C ARG A 134 -30.32 -3.78 -10.61
N GLN A 135 -31.11 -4.72 -10.11
CA GLN A 135 -31.79 -4.52 -8.83
C GLN A 135 -30.72 -4.06 -7.83
N ALA A 136 -30.95 -2.91 -7.21
CA ALA A 136 -30.09 -2.40 -6.15
C ALA A 136 -29.87 -3.56 -5.17
N ARG A 137 -28.61 -3.94 -4.93
CA ARG A 137 -28.30 -4.88 -3.87
C ARG A 137 -28.90 -4.26 -2.60
N PRO A 138 -29.78 -4.96 -1.85
CA PRO A 138 -30.38 -4.37 -0.68
C PRO A 138 -29.27 -4.07 0.31
N LEU A 139 -29.05 -2.78 0.59
CA LEU A 139 -28.08 -2.32 1.58
C LEU A 139 -28.85 -1.85 2.81
N VAL A 140 -28.36 -2.22 3.99
CA VAL A 140 -28.89 -1.70 5.26
C VAL A 140 -28.20 -0.37 5.62
N PRO A 141 -28.89 0.55 6.32
CA PRO A 141 -28.25 1.72 6.91
C PRO A 141 -27.06 1.33 7.80
N TYR A 142 -26.06 2.20 7.90
CA TYR A 142 -24.84 1.91 8.66
C TYR A 142 -25.13 1.65 10.14
N SER A 143 -26.08 2.37 10.72
CA SER A 143 -26.55 2.13 12.10
C SER A 143 -27.10 0.71 12.31
N GLN A 144 -27.88 0.19 11.37
CA GLN A 144 -28.40 -1.18 11.43
C GLN A 144 -27.27 -2.21 11.28
N ALA A 145 -26.30 -1.96 10.40
CA ALA A 145 -25.13 -2.82 10.26
C ALA A 145 -24.31 -2.89 11.56
N LEU A 146 -24.16 -1.77 12.27
CA LEU A 146 -23.49 -1.69 13.57
C LEU A 146 -24.23 -2.46 14.67
N GLU A 147 -25.57 -2.42 14.69
CA GLU A 147 -26.39 -3.18 15.64
C GLU A 147 -26.27 -4.69 15.41
N GLN A 148 -26.17 -5.09 14.14
CA GLN A 148 -26.05 -6.48 13.70
C GLN A 148 -24.60 -6.88 13.38
N ARG A 149 -23.63 -6.34 14.13
CA ARG A 149 -22.22 -6.70 14.00
C ARG A 149 -21.93 -8.15 14.38
N PHE A 150 -20.76 -8.66 13.99
CA PHE A 150 -20.29 -9.93 14.53
C PHE A 150 -20.19 -9.87 16.06
N GLN A 151 -20.66 -10.93 16.72
CA GLN A 151 -20.67 -11.06 18.17
C GLN A 151 -19.89 -12.30 18.57
N THR A 152 -19.08 -12.17 19.61
CA THR A 152 -18.39 -13.28 20.27
C THR A 152 -18.44 -13.07 21.78
N ASP A 153 -18.27 -14.14 22.54
CA ASP A 153 -18.19 -14.05 24.00
C ASP A 153 -16.77 -13.67 24.43
N TRP A 154 -16.53 -12.37 24.57
CA TRP A 154 -15.25 -11.81 24.98
C TRP A 154 -14.76 -12.30 26.35
N SER A 155 -15.65 -12.83 27.20
CA SER A 155 -15.27 -13.36 28.50
C SER A 155 -14.58 -14.73 28.42
N THR A 156 -14.86 -15.49 27.35
CA THR A 156 -14.34 -16.85 27.18
C THR A 156 -13.43 -17.02 25.96
N VAL A 157 -13.44 -16.08 25.02
CA VAL A 157 -12.56 -16.13 23.85
C VAL A 157 -11.09 -16.13 24.24
N ASP A 158 -10.33 -17.02 23.63
CA ASP A 158 -8.89 -17.12 23.81
C ASP A 158 -8.18 -15.96 23.10
N ILE A 159 -7.61 -15.04 23.88
CA ILE A 159 -6.87 -13.88 23.39
C ILE A 159 -5.38 -14.09 23.73
N PRO A 160 -4.55 -14.46 22.74
CA PRO A 160 -3.14 -14.72 22.98
C PRO A 160 -2.38 -13.42 23.20
N THR A 161 -1.36 -13.47 24.04
CA THR A 161 -0.45 -12.35 24.27
C THR A 161 0.83 -12.55 23.46
N PRO A 162 1.24 -11.58 22.62
CA PRO A 162 2.48 -11.69 21.89
C PRO A 162 3.69 -11.67 22.82
N SER A 163 4.77 -12.35 22.42
CA SER A 163 6.03 -12.42 23.19
C SER A 163 6.74 -11.07 23.33
N PHE A 164 6.34 -10.06 22.56
CA PHE A 164 6.81 -8.69 22.68
C PHE A 164 5.75 -7.69 22.21
N VAL A 165 5.93 -6.43 22.61
CA VAL A 165 5.22 -5.25 22.10
C VAL A 165 6.26 -4.31 21.47
N GLY A 166 5.85 -3.54 20.46
CA GLY A 166 6.75 -2.70 19.65
C GLY A 166 7.13 -3.38 18.35
N THR A 167 8.23 -2.96 17.73
CA THR A 167 8.66 -3.41 16.40
C THR A 167 9.93 -4.28 16.46
N LYS A 168 10.06 -5.18 15.47
CA LYS A 168 11.27 -5.94 15.18
C LYS A 168 11.56 -5.91 13.69
N ILE A 169 12.84 -5.93 13.36
CA ILE A 169 13.35 -5.85 12.00
C ILE A 169 14.08 -7.16 11.66
N ILE A 170 13.86 -7.65 10.45
CA ILE A 170 14.64 -8.69 9.79
C ILE A 170 15.39 -7.99 8.64
N GLU A 171 16.70 -7.78 8.79
CA GLU A 171 17.49 -7.02 7.83
C GLU A 171 18.01 -7.82 6.63
N ASP A 172 18.15 -9.15 6.79
CA ASP A 172 18.66 -10.05 5.74
C ASP A 172 18.03 -11.43 5.91
N MET A 173 16.87 -11.63 5.28
CA MET A 173 16.16 -12.91 5.30
C MET A 173 16.78 -13.88 4.31
N ASP A 174 17.10 -15.09 4.77
CA ASP A 174 17.65 -16.14 3.91
C ASP A 174 16.63 -16.60 2.86
N LEU A 175 16.90 -16.25 1.61
CA LEU A 175 16.06 -16.59 0.47
C LEU A 175 15.91 -18.11 0.26
N SER A 176 16.84 -18.94 0.75
CA SER A 176 16.72 -20.39 0.70
C SER A 176 15.63 -20.93 1.64
N VAL A 177 15.33 -20.19 2.72
CA VAL A 177 14.19 -20.46 3.59
C VAL A 177 12.90 -20.04 2.89
N LEU A 178 12.87 -18.82 2.33
CA LEU A 178 11.70 -18.30 1.61
C LEU A 178 11.32 -19.15 0.41
N ARG A 179 12.29 -19.72 -0.31
CA ARG A 179 12.05 -20.63 -1.44
C ARG A 179 11.08 -21.76 -1.11
N LYS A 180 11.08 -22.25 0.14
CA LYS A 180 10.19 -23.34 0.59
C LYS A 180 8.73 -22.90 0.75
N TYR A 181 8.51 -21.59 0.92
CA TYR A 181 7.20 -20.96 1.12
C TYR A 181 6.59 -20.41 -0.18
N ILE A 182 7.25 -20.58 -1.33
CA ILE A 182 6.73 -20.10 -2.61
C ILE A 182 5.50 -20.92 -3.03
N ASP A 183 4.36 -20.25 -3.20
CA ASP A 183 3.29 -20.74 -4.07
C ASP A 183 3.63 -20.41 -5.53
N TRP A 184 3.94 -21.46 -6.29
CA TRP A 184 4.28 -21.38 -7.71
C TRP A 184 3.06 -21.24 -8.62
N SER A 185 1.84 -21.45 -8.12
CA SER A 185 0.64 -21.39 -8.97
C SER A 185 0.46 -20.00 -9.60
N PRO A 186 0.58 -18.87 -8.86
CA PRO A 186 0.48 -17.55 -9.48
C PRO A 186 1.69 -17.21 -10.35
N PHE A 187 2.86 -17.82 -10.13
CA PHE A 187 4.00 -17.68 -11.06
C PHE A 187 3.63 -18.19 -12.45
N PHE A 188 3.04 -19.39 -12.55
CA PHE A 188 2.58 -19.90 -13.85
C PHE A 188 1.47 -19.04 -14.47
N MET A 189 0.58 -18.50 -13.64
CA MET A 189 -0.46 -17.57 -14.11
C MET A 189 0.14 -16.29 -14.71
N THR A 190 1.21 -15.74 -14.13
CA THR A 190 1.94 -14.60 -14.70
C THR A 190 2.46 -14.90 -16.11
N TRP A 191 2.85 -16.15 -16.38
CA TRP A 191 3.31 -16.63 -17.68
C TRP A 191 2.18 -17.19 -18.57
N GLU A 192 0.91 -16.90 -18.25
CA GLU A 192 -0.28 -17.36 -18.99
C GLU A 192 -0.41 -18.91 -19.07
N LEU A 193 0.26 -19.64 -18.18
CA LEU A 193 0.16 -21.09 -18.05
C LEU A 193 -0.90 -21.44 -16.99
N LYS A 194 -2.06 -21.90 -17.45
CA LYS A 194 -3.21 -22.19 -16.58
C LYS A 194 -3.07 -23.57 -15.94
N GLY A 195 -2.92 -23.59 -14.61
CA GLY A 195 -2.92 -24.82 -13.83
C GLY A 195 -2.46 -24.55 -12.39
N LYS A 196 -2.75 -25.49 -11.47
CA LYS A 196 -2.26 -25.43 -10.08
C LYS A 196 -0.94 -26.19 -9.97
N TYR A 197 0.07 -25.63 -9.34
CA TYR A 197 1.30 -26.36 -9.01
C TYR A 197 1.04 -27.42 -7.91
N PRO A 198 1.69 -28.60 -7.92
CA PRO A 198 2.57 -29.13 -8.99
C PRO A 198 1.80 -29.83 -10.12
N ARG A 199 0.47 -30.00 -10.01
CA ARG A 199 -0.36 -30.72 -10.99
C ARG A 199 -0.27 -30.18 -12.43
N ILE A 200 0.08 -28.91 -12.60
CA ILE A 200 0.31 -28.30 -13.93
C ILE A 200 1.35 -29.06 -14.76
N PHE A 201 2.32 -29.74 -14.13
CA PHE A 201 3.32 -30.53 -14.83
C PHE A 201 2.76 -31.80 -15.51
N GLU A 202 1.59 -32.26 -15.08
CA GLU A 202 0.91 -33.41 -15.66
C GLU A 202 -0.05 -33.00 -16.80
N ASP A 203 -0.21 -31.70 -17.06
CA ASP A 203 -1.07 -31.22 -18.14
C ASP A 203 -0.51 -31.63 -19.51
N ALA A 204 -1.35 -32.26 -20.33
CA ALA A 204 -0.94 -32.80 -21.63
C ALA A 204 -0.58 -31.72 -22.67
N THR A 205 -0.97 -30.47 -22.44
CA THR A 205 -0.77 -29.35 -23.37
C THR A 205 0.36 -28.44 -22.91
N VAL A 206 0.37 -28.05 -21.63
CA VAL A 206 1.31 -27.05 -21.09
C VAL A 206 2.34 -27.62 -20.13
N GLY A 207 2.25 -28.89 -19.73
CA GLY A 207 3.08 -29.45 -18.67
C GLY A 207 4.57 -29.46 -18.96
N GLU A 208 4.97 -29.71 -20.22
CA GLU A 208 6.38 -29.67 -20.63
C GLU A 208 6.96 -28.26 -20.52
N GLU A 209 6.26 -27.25 -21.04
CA GLU A 209 6.69 -25.86 -20.98
C GLU A 209 6.65 -25.30 -19.55
N ALA A 210 5.64 -25.68 -18.75
CA ALA A 210 5.59 -25.35 -17.34
C ALA A 210 6.81 -25.91 -16.59
N LYS A 211 7.25 -27.12 -16.92
CA LYS A 211 8.44 -27.71 -16.29
C LYS A 211 9.72 -26.99 -16.70
N LYS A 212 9.91 -26.66 -17.99
CA LYS A 212 11.06 -25.87 -18.46
C LYS A 212 11.12 -24.51 -17.78
N LEU A 213 10.00 -23.79 -17.75
CA LEU A 213 9.89 -22.49 -17.11
C LEU A 213 10.20 -22.57 -15.60
N PHE A 214 9.72 -23.60 -14.93
CA PHE A 214 10.04 -23.86 -13.52
C PHE A 214 11.53 -24.13 -13.31
N ASP A 215 12.15 -24.94 -14.16
CA ASP A 215 13.57 -25.27 -14.08
C ASP A 215 14.43 -24.01 -14.29
N ASP A 216 14.09 -23.17 -15.27
CA ASP A 216 14.75 -21.88 -15.53
C ASP A 216 14.61 -20.92 -14.34
N ALA A 217 13.40 -20.81 -13.78
CA ALA A 217 13.14 -19.97 -12.61
C ALA A 217 13.97 -20.41 -11.40
N ASN A 218 14.08 -21.72 -11.18
CA ASN A 218 14.88 -22.27 -10.09
C ASN A 218 16.38 -22.08 -10.33
N ALA A 219 16.87 -22.18 -11.57
CA ALA A 219 18.26 -21.90 -11.90
C ALA A 219 18.61 -20.42 -11.68
N LEU A 220 17.73 -19.49 -12.07
CA LEU A 220 17.93 -18.07 -11.77
C LEU A 220 17.84 -17.79 -10.27
N LEU A 221 16.90 -18.42 -9.56
CA LEU A 221 16.79 -18.31 -8.11
C LEU A 221 18.04 -18.86 -7.39
N ASP A 222 18.61 -19.98 -7.84
CA ASP A 222 19.86 -20.52 -7.32
C ASP A 222 20.99 -19.50 -7.44
N ARG A 223 21.10 -18.84 -8.60
CA ARG A 223 22.07 -17.76 -8.83
C ARG A 223 21.81 -16.57 -7.92
N VAL A 224 20.55 -16.12 -7.81
CA VAL A 224 20.15 -15.00 -6.94
C VAL A 224 20.55 -15.26 -5.49
N ILE A 225 20.36 -16.48 -4.99
CA ILE A 225 20.73 -16.89 -3.63
C ILE A 225 22.26 -16.95 -3.50
N ALA A 226 22.96 -17.62 -4.42
CA ALA A 226 24.40 -17.83 -4.34
C ALA A 226 25.21 -16.53 -4.45
N GLU A 227 24.78 -15.63 -5.34
CA GLU A 227 25.43 -14.34 -5.59
C GLU A 227 24.86 -13.19 -4.74
N LYS A 228 23.84 -13.46 -3.91
CA LYS A 228 23.13 -12.47 -3.08
C LYS A 228 22.62 -11.26 -3.89
N LEU A 229 21.98 -11.54 -5.02
CA LEU A 229 21.54 -10.50 -5.96
C LEU A 229 20.29 -9.74 -5.49
N LEU A 230 19.48 -10.37 -4.64
CA LEU A 230 18.31 -9.76 -4.02
C LEU A 230 18.47 -9.78 -2.50
N THR A 231 17.93 -8.77 -1.83
CA THR A 231 17.85 -8.71 -0.37
C THR A 231 16.40 -8.71 0.07
N ALA A 232 16.05 -9.58 1.02
CA ALA A 232 14.73 -9.62 1.62
C ALA A 232 14.75 -9.03 3.03
N LYS A 233 13.86 -8.05 3.27
CA LYS A 233 13.73 -7.35 4.56
C LYS A 233 12.29 -7.37 5.06
N ALA A 234 12.13 -7.34 6.38
CA ALA A 234 10.83 -7.20 7.00
C ALA A 234 10.91 -6.31 8.24
N VAL A 235 9.81 -5.61 8.51
CA VAL A 235 9.52 -5.03 9.82
C VAL A 235 8.14 -5.50 10.24
N TYR A 236 8.01 -5.89 11.50
CA TYR A 236 6.74 -6.35 12.06
C TYR A 236 6.65 -5.98 13.53
N GLY A 237 5.42 -5.81 14.03
CA GLY A 237 5.21 -5.35 15.38
C GLY A 237 3.85 -5.74 15.93
N PHE A 238 3.72 -5.60 17.25
CA PHE A 238 2.51 -5.89 17.99
C PHE A 238 2.24 -4.81 19.03
N TRP A 239 0.98 -4.48 19.22
CA TRP A 239 0.57 -3.46 20.19
C TRP A 239 -0.69 -3.86 20.94
N PRO A 240 -0.79 -3.48 22.22
CA PRO A 240 -2.06 -3.45 22.94
C PRO A 240 -3.09 -2.69 22.09
N ALA A 241 -4.23 -3.32 21.83
CA ALA A 241 -5.28 -2.75 21.00
C ALA A 241 -6.67 -3.07 21.54
N HIS A 242 -7.61 -2.21 21.18
CA HIS A 242 -9.04 -2.41 21.43
C HIS A 242 -9.85 -1.85 20.27
N SER A 243 -11.08 -2.35 20.10
CA SER A 243 -12.01 -1.76 19.13
C SER A 243 -12.82 -0.62 19.75
N GLU A 244 -13.01 0.45 18.96
CA GLU A 244 -13.93 1.56 19.24
C GLU A 244 -14.87 1.71 18.04
N GLY A 245 -16.06 1.11 18.14
CA GLY A 245 -16.99 1.08 17.00
C GLY A 245 -16.42 0.24 15.86
N ASP A 246 -16.05 0.90 14.76
CA ASP A 246 -15.41 0.31 13.59
C ASP A 246 -13.93 0.71 13.44
N ASP A 247 -13.34 1.32 14.46
CA ASP A 247 -11.90 1.59 14.52
C ASP A 247 -11.19 0.51 15.35
N ILE A 248 -9.96 0.18 14.94
CA ILE A 248 -8.99 -0.50 15.80
C ILE A 248 -8.07 0.56 16.35
N VAL A 249 -8.07 0.73 17.67
CA VAL A 249 -7.22 1.68 18.38
C VAL A 249 -6.05 0.91 18.97
N LEU A 250 -4.84 1.40 18.76
CA LEU A 250 -3.63 0.80 19.29
C LEU A 250 -2.78 1.83 20.03
N ALA A 251 -2.21 1.39 21.14
CA ALA A 251 -1.26 2.18 21.90
C ALA A 251 0.14 1.88 21.38
N VAL A 252 0.67 2.80 20.56
CA VAL A 252 2.03 2.67 20.07
C VAL A 252 2.96 3.34 21.08
N GLU A 253 3.57 2.55 21.95
CA GLU A 253 4.69 3.04 22.77
C GLU A 253 5.84 3.40 21.83
N GLY A 254 6.09 4.71 21.67
CA GLY A 254 7.12 5.16 20.75
C GLY A 254 6.77 4.98 19.27
N ALA A 255 5.49 5.12 18.86
CA ALA A 255 5.21 5.63 17.52
C ALA A 255 6.10 6.85 17.30
N PRO A 256 6.61 7.13 16.09
CA PRO A 256 7.38 8.32 15.86
C PRO A 256 6.45 9.55 15.96
N ALA A 257 6.12 9.99 17.16
CA ALA A 257 6.30 11.38 17.49
C ALA A 257 7.81 11.60 17.46
N GLY A 258 8.36 11.79 16.24
CA GLY A 258 9.78 12.03 15.94
C GLY A 258 10.75 11.37 16.92
N ALA A 259 11.27 10.18 16.57
CA ALA A 259 12.37 9.46 17.23
C ALA A 259 13.16 10.35 18.18
N GLU A 260 13.10 10.12 19.49
CA GLU A 260 13.69 10.91 20.58
C GLU A 260 14.67 11.96 20.04
N VAL A 261 14.11 13.09 19.60
CA VAL A 261 14.89 14.08 18.90
C VAL A 261 15.73 14.71 19.97
N ASP A 262 16.99 14.31 20.05
CA ASP A 262 18.00 15.16 20.65
C ASP A 262 18.03 16.44 19.79
N LEU A 263 17.18 17.41 20.17
CA LEU A 263 17.07 18.71 19.52
C LEU A 263 18.45 19.38 19.49
N GLU A 264 19.32 19.09 20.45
CA GLU A 264 20.69 19.54 20.43
C GLU A 264 21.50 18.88 19.31
N THR A 265 21.39 17.55 19.14
CA THR A 265 22.06 16.84 18.04
C THR A 265 21.51 17.25 16.68
N GLN A 266 20.20 17.34 16.49
CA GLN A 266 19.63 17.82 15.23
C GLN A 266 20.01 19.27 14.94
N PHE A 267 19.99 20.14 15.95
CA PHE A 267 20.44 21.51 15.76
C PHE A 267 21.94 21.56 15.45
N ARG A 268 22.75 20.72 16.09
CA ARG A 268 24.19 20.60 15.82
C ARG A 268 24.47 20.08 14.40
N ASP A 269 23.73 19.08 13.94
CA ASP A 269 23.88 18.53 12.59
C ASP A 269 23.39 19.49 11.51
N PHE A 270 22.27 20.18 11.73
CA PHE A 270 21.85 21.28 10.88
C PHE A 270 22.91 22.38 10.79
N LEU A 271 23.49 22.79 11.91
CA LEU A 271 24.56 23.79 11.92
C LEU A 271 25.79 23.31 11.14
N LYS A 272 26.14 22.01 11.16
CA LYS A 272 27.21 21.46 10.33
C LYS A 272 26.92 21.64 8.83
N THR A 273 25.68 21.44 8.37
CA THR A 273 25.30 21.67 6.96
C THR A 273 25.52 23.12 6.52
N LYS A 274 25.35 24.08 7.45
CA LYS A 274 25.59 25.51 7.24
C LYS A 274 27.05 25.94 7.49
N LYS A 275 27.97 25.00 7.74
CA LYS A 275 29.36 25.24 8.17
C LYS A 275 29.46 26.14 9.42
N GLN A 276 28.48 26.03 10.32
CA GLN A 276 28.45 26.71 11.60
C GLN A 276 28.60 25.70 12.75
N SER A 277 28.87 26.20 13.96
CA SER A 277 28.94 25.37 15.17
C SER A 277 27.95 25.87 16.22
N LEU A 278 27.51 24.95 17.08
CA LEU A 278 26.79 25.27 18.30
C LEU A 278 27.78 25.86 19.32
N ASN A 279 28.01 27.17 19.23
CA ASN A 279 28.93 27.86 20.13
C ASN A 279 28.30 28.07 21.52
N ARG A 280 29.12 28.48 22.48
CA ARG A 280 28.71 28.62 23.88
C ARG A 280 27.52 29.57 24.09
N ASP A 281 27.43 30.64 23.31
CA ASP A 281 26.37 31.64 23.46
C ASP A 281 25.04 31.14 22.90
N ARG A 282 25.07 30.46 21.74
CA ARG A 282 23.89 29.77 21.18
C ARG A 282 23.42 28.62 22.06
N GLN A 283 24.34 27.86 22.65
CA GLN A 283 23.98 26.80 23.60
C GLN A 283 23.24 27.37 24.81
N LEU A 284 23.66 28.54 25.33
CA LEU A 284 22.99 29.18 26.47
C LEU A 284 21.59 29.65 26.12
N VAL A 285 21.39 30.21 24.93
CA VAL A 285 20.08 30.61 24.41
C VAL A 285 19.19 29.38 24.21
N PHE A 286 19.71 28.35 23.54
CA PHE A 286 18.99 27.11 23.27
C PHE A 286 18.55 26.39 24.55
N ASN A 287 19.44 26.29 25.54
CA ASN A 287 19.10 25.72 26.85
C ASN A 287 18.02 26.53 27.59
N ALA A 288 17.99 27.86 27.45
CA ALA A 288 16.96 28.70 28.05
C ALA A 288 15.60 28.56 27.35
N MET A 289 15.59 28.24 26.05
CA MET A 289 14.38 27.89 25.30
C MET A 289 13.84 26.53 25.74
N LEU A 290 14.70 25.52 25.92
CA LEU A 290 14.30 24.19 26.40
C LEU A 290 13.64 24.20 27.79
N GLN A 291 13.84 25.27 28.57
CA GLN A 291 13.20 25.47 29.87
C GLN A 291 11.80 26.07 29.80
N GLN A 292 11.34 26.51 28.62
CA GLN A 292 10.01 27.07 28.45
C GLN A 292 8.96 25.95 28.33
N SER A 293 7.91 26.02 29.14
CA SER A 293 6.75 25.12 29.04
C SER A 293 5.72 25.69 28.07
N GLY A 294 5.68 25.19 26.84
CA GLY A 294 4.72 25.63 25.81
C GLY A 294 5.22 26.81 24.98
N ALA A 295 4.29 27.65 24.50
CA ALA A 295 4.62 28.82 23.68
C ALA A 295 5.34 29.89 24.52
N PHE A 296 6.40 30.47 23.96
CA PHE A 296 7.23 31.47 24.61
C PHE A 296 7.52 32.66 23.71
N THR A 297 7.84 33.79 24.32
CA THR A 297 8.28 35.02 23.67
C THR A 297 9.79 35.20 23.79
N ILE A 298 10.36 36.08 22.96
CA ILE A 298 11.79 36.41 23.01
C ILE A 298 12.21 36.92 24.40
N ASN A 299 11.37 37.72 25.06
CA ASN A 299 11.69 38.29 26.36
C ASN A 299 11.67 37.23 27.47
N GLU A 300 10.73 36.28 27.42
CA GLU A 300 10.68 35.17 28.40
C GLU A 300 11.94 34.29 28.32
N VAL A 301 12.50 34.08 27.13
CA VAL A 301 13.78 33.37 26.96
C VAL A 301 14.95 34.18 27.53
N VAL A 302 14.96 35.51 27.33
CA VAL A 302 15.97 36.41 27.94
C VAL A 302 15.90 36.36 29.46
N ASP A 303 14.70 36.38 30.02
CA ASP A 303 14.45 36.37 31.46
C ASP A 303 14.78 35.01 32.10
N ALA A 304 14.60 33.91 31.37
CA ALA A 304 15.03 32.57 31.79
C ALA A 304 16.55 32.36 31.71
N GLY A 305 17.27 33.22 31.00
CA GLY A 305 18.73 33.19 30.91
C GLY A 305 19.41 33.43 32.25
N ARG A 306 20.46 32.66 32.58
CA ARG A 306 21.24 32.87 33.81
C ARG A 306 21.77 34.30 33.91
N ILE A 307 21.47 34.99 35.02
CA ILE A 307 21.91 36.36 35.29
C ILE A 307 23.37 36.38 35.75
N ARG A 308 24.19 37.28 35.18
CA ARG A 308 25.56 37.57 35.66
C ARG A 308 25.73 39.07 35.83
N ASN A 309 26.12 39.52 37.02
CA ASN A 309 26.29 40.94 37.35
C ASN A 309 25.04 41.79 37.05
N GLY A 310 23.85 41.29 37.35
CA GLY A 310 22.59 42.02 37.21
C GLY A 310 22.10 42.22 35.77
N LYS A 311 22.70 41.54 34.77
CA LYS A 311 22.23 41.55 33.38
C LYS A 311 22.04 40.13 32.84
N PRO A 312 21.06 39.90 31.94
CA PRO A 312 20.93 38.65 31.20
C PRO A 312 22.20 38.38 30.38
N ARG A 313 22.54 37.10 30.21
CA ARG A 313 23.78 36.68 29.54
C ARG A 313 23.74 36.82 28.01
N PHE A 314 22.55 37.02 27.44
CA PHE A 314 22.30 37.20 26.01
C PHE A 314 21.15 38.19 25.80
N SER A 315 21.12 38.86 24.65
CA SER A 315 20.14 39.90 24.30
C SER A 315 18.95 39.35 23.50
N PRO A 316 17.84 40.11 23.36
CA PRO A 316 16.75 39.75 22.46
C PRO A 316 17.21 39.47 21.02
N ALA A 317 18.25 40.17 20.55
CA ALA A 317 18.82 39.95 19.21
C ALA A 317 19.52 38.59 19.10
N ASP A 318 20.13 38.10 20.17
CA ASP A 318 20.78 36.78 20.20
C ASP A 318 19.76 35.64 20.23
N VAL A 319 18.66 35.85 20.95
CA VAL A 319 17.49 34.96 20.92
C VAL A 319 16.89 34.89 19.52
N ARG A 320 16.65 36.04 18.87
CA ARG A 320 16.09 36.07 17.50
C ARG A 320 17.00 35.40 16.47
N ARG A 321 18.32 35.60 16.55
CA ARG A 321 19.28 34.93 15.66
C ARG A 321 19.25 33.42 15.81
N THR A 322 19.10 32.93 17.03
CA THR A 322 19.01 31.48 17.30
C THR A 322 17.66 30.93 16.84
N LEU A 323 16.56 31.68 17.07
CA LEU A 323 15.22 31.33 16.55
C LEU A 323 15.20 31.18 15.04
N ASN A 324 15.76 32.13 14.29
CA ASN A 324 15.78 32.03 12.82
C ASN A 324 16.47 30.74 12.33
N LEU A 325 17.54 30.32 13.01
CA LEU A 325 18.24 29.07 12.67
C LEU A 325 17.42 27.83 13.04
N LEU A 326 16.67 27.88 14.14
CA LEU A 326 15.77 26.80 14.56
C LEU A 326 14.53 26.72 13.66
N GLU A 327 13.99 27.86 13.21
CA GLU A 327 12.92 27.96 12.22
C GLU A 327 13.38 27.36 10.87
N GLU A 328 14.57 27.72 10.38
CA GLU A 328 15.17 27.10 9.18
C GLU A 328 15.40 25.59 9.34
N ALA A 329 15.77 25.15 10.56
CA ALA A 329 15.93 23.74 10.89
C ALA A 329 14.60 23.01 11.14
N LYS A 330 13.45 23.72 11.08
CA LYS A 330 12.11 23.21 11.43
C LYS A 330 11.98 22.67 12.86
N LEU A 331 12.80 23.17 13.79
CA LEU A 331 12.81 22.78 15.21
C LEU A 331 11.97 23.72 16.10
N VAL A 332 11.45 24.81 15.52
CA VAL A 332 10.55 25.77 16.16
C VAL A 332 9.43 26.14 15.20
N SER A 333 8.21 26.25 15.73
CA SER A 333 7.03 26.77 15.02
C SER A 333 6.67 28.16 15.52
N VAL A 334 6.29 29.06 14.61
CA VAL A 334 5.78 30.40 14.91
C VAL A 334 4.27 30.32 15.09
N VAL A 335 3.78 30.64 16.29
CA VAL A 335 2.34 30.64 16.60
C VAL A 335 1.71 31.96 16.16
N ASP A 336 2.40 33.07 16.45
CA ASP A 336 2.06 34.41 15.97
C ASP A 336 3.32 35.31 15.93
N GLU A 337 3.17 36.61 15.67
CA GLU A 337 4.30 37.56 15.58
C GLU A 337 5.23 37.61 16.81
N LYS A 338 4.79 37.11 17.98
CA LYS A 338 5.51 37.19 19.24
C LYS A 338 5.75 35.84 19.92
N HIS A 339 4.98 34.81 19.58
CA HIS A 339 5.00 33.51 20.26
C HIS A 339 5.59 32.40 19.40
N PHE A 340 6.46 31.60 20.02
CA PHE A 340 7.21 30.51 19.41
C PHE A 340 7.03 29.25 20.24
N VAL A 341 6.94 28.10 19.59
CA VAL A 341 6.86 26.79 20.25
C VAL A 341 8.02 25.94 19.76
N LEU A 342 8.82 25.41 20.69
CA LEU A 342 9.78 24.35 20.36
C LEU A 342 9.01 23.08 20.02
N THR A 343 9.40 22.42 18.94
CA THR A 343 8.86 21.11 18.57
C THR A 343 9.45 20.06 19.53
N LEU A 344 8.91 19.98 20.74
CA LEU A 344 9.28 18.97 21.75
C LEU A 344 8.39 17.74 21.58
N CYS A 345 8.97 16.59 21.21
CA CYS A 345 8.30 15.31 21.42
C CYS A 345 8.41 14.98 22.92
N SER A 346 7.29 15.04 23.64
CA SER A 346 7.26 14.77 25.07
C SER A 346 7.41 13.29 25.37
N ALA A 347 8.31 12.95 26.30
CA ALA A 347 8.39 11.62 26.89
C ALA A 347 7.11 11.31 27.71
N GLY A 348 6.48 10.17 27.44
CA GLY A 348 5.57 9.50 28.39
C GLY A 348 4.07 9.51 28.11
N SER A 349 3.59 9.88 26.91
CA SER A 349 2.23 9.57 26.49
C SER A 349 2.26 8.55 25.34
N SER A 350 1.65 7.38 25.51
CA SER A 350 1.35 6.49 24.39
C SER A 350 0.48 7.25 23.39
N GLU A 351 0.99 7.51 22.19
CA GLU A 351 0.16 8.06 21.13
C GLU A 351 -0.82 6.97 20.67
N LEU A 352 -2.11 7.32 20.68
CA LEU A 352 -3.14 6.41 20.19
C LEU A 352 -3.22 6.55 18.68
N MET A 353 -2.80 5.51 17.97
CA MET A 353 -3.04 5.39 16.54
C MET A 353 -4.37 4.68 16.30
N LYS A 354 -4.99 4.94 15.15
CA LYS A 354 -6.25 4.30 14.74
C LYS A 354 -6.15 3.74 13.33
N PHE A 355 -6.62 2.52 13.16
CA PHE A 355 -6.95 1.96 11.84
C PHE A 355 -8.47 2.00 11.65
N PRO A 356 -8.99 2.94 10.84
CA PRO A 356 -10.40 3.00 10.54
C PRO A 356 -10.81 1.85 9.62
N MET A 357 -11.72 1.00 10.08
CA MET A 357 -12.25 -0.12 9.29
C MET A 357 -13.63 0.20 8.71
N LEU A 358 -13.95 -0.53 7.64
CA LEU A 358 -15.23 -0.51 6.97
C LEU A 358 -16.05 -1.75 7.33
N ARG A 359 -17.37 -1.60 7.27
CA ARG A 359 -18.36 -2.61 7.61
C ARG A 359 -19.20 -2.98 6.40
N GLN A 360 -19.50 -4.27 6.28
CA GLN A 360 -20.45 -4.77 5.30
C GLN A 360 -21.82 -4.12 5.45
N GLN A 361 -22.49 -3.78 4.35
CA GLN A 361 -23.88 -3.30 4.40
C GLN A 361 -24.84 -4.10 3.50
N TRP A 362 -24.31 -5.01 2.68
CA TRP A 362 -25.15 -5.80 1.79
C TRP A 362 -25.93 -6.89 2.54
N GLU A 363 -27.25 -6.79 2.50
CA GLU A 363 -28.17 -7.80 3.00
C GLU A 363 -28.20 -9.00 2.05
N ARG A 364 -27.49 -10.07 2.43
CA ARG A 364 -27.48 -11.33 1.69
C ARG A 364 -28.47 -12.31 2.33
N VAL A 365 -29.12 -13.13 1.52
CA VAL A 365 -30.03 -14.19 2.02
C VAL A 365 -29.28 -15.09 3.01
N GLY A 366 -29.84 -15.23 4.21
CA GLY A 366 -29.27 -16.08 5.27
C GLY A 366 -28.07 -15.47 6.02
N ARG A 367 -27.65 -14.24 5.70
CA ARG A 367 -26.66 -13.50 6.50
C ARG A 367 -27.28 -13.12 7.85
N LYS A 368 -26.51 -13.30 8.93
CA LYS A 368 -26.92 -13.01 10.31
C LYS A 368 -26.20 -11.81 10.91
N ASP A 369 -25.07 -11.44 10.33
CA ASP A 369 -24.17 -10.42 10.83
C ASP A 369 -23.54 -9.60 9.67
N PHE A 370 -23.23 -8.35 9.95
CA PHE A 370 -22.50 -7.44 9.06
C PHE A 370 -21.12 -7.20 9.63
N ARG A 371 -20.09 -7.72 8.97
CA ARG A 371 -18.75 -7.79 9.56
C ARG A 371 -17.92 -6.54 9.27
N SER A 372 -17.08 -6.20 10.24
CA SER A 372 -15.94 -5.29 10.14
C SER A 372 -14.71 -6.01 10.70
N LEU A 373 -13.50 -5.67 10.23
CA LEU A 373 -12.27 -6.24 10.79
C LEU A 373 -12.11 -5.85 12.26
N ALA A 374 -12.64 -4.69 12.67
CA ALA A 374 -12.63 -4.24 14.06
C ALA A 374 -13.43 -5.18 14.99
N ASP A 375 -14.39 -5.95 14.48
CA ASP A 375 -15.18 -6.89 15.28
C ASP A 375 -14.33 -8.05 15.83
N TYR A 376 -13.14 -8.29 15.28
CA TYR A 376 -12.22 -9.34 15.72
C TYR A 376 -11.23 -8.88 16.80
N ILE A 377 -11.35 -7.65 17.31
CA ILE A 377 -10.53 -7.12 18.40
C ILE A 377 -11.45 -6.77 19.58
N ALA A 378 -11.05 -7.17 20.79
CA ALA A 378 -11.85 -6.94 21.98
C ALA A 378 -12.19 -5.45 22.14
N PRO A 379 -13.48 -5.10 22.34
CA PRO A 379 -13.85 -3.71 22.54
C PRO A 379 -13.36 -3.23 23.90
N GLN A 380 -13.08 -1.93 24.01
CA GLN A 380 -12.62 -1.33 25.27
C GLN A 380 -13.55 -1.65 26.46
N SER A 381 -14.86 -1.70 26.19
CA SER A 381 -15.91 -2.01 27.16
C SER A 381 -15.88 -3.45 27.69
N SER A 382 -15.19 -4.38 27.01
CA SER A 382 -15.04 -5.76 27.48
C SER A 382 -14.10 -5.87 28.70
N GLY A 383 -13.22 -4.88 28.90
CA GLY A 383 -12.18 -4.91 29.93
C GLY A 383 -11.08 -5.96 29.68
N ARG A 384 -11.07 -6.61 28.51
CA ARG A 384 -10.05 -7.57 28.09
C ARG A 384 -8.96 -6.85 27.31
N GLN A 385 -7.69 -7.14 27.61
CA GLN A 385 -6.58 -6.69 26.80
C GLN A 385 -6.48 -7.57 25.55
N ASP A 386 -6.51 -6.95 24.38
CA ASP A 386 -6.27 -7.60 23.09
C ASP A 386 -5.07 -6.97 22.38
N TYR A 387 -4.66 -7.53 21.25
CA TYR A 387 -3.50 -7.09 20.50
C TYR A 387 -3.79 -7.07 19.00
N ILE A 388 -3.15 -6.13 18.31
CA ILE A 388 -3.07 -6.11 16.85
C ILE A 388 -1.62 -6.25 16.45
N GLY A 389 -1.35 -7.05 15.41
CA GLY A 389 -0.05 -7.07 14.76
C GLY A 389 -0.08 -6.34 13.43
N ALA A 390 1.08 -5.91 12.95
CA ALA A 390 1.26 -5.41 11.59
C ALA A 390 2.61 -5.85 11.02
N PHE A 391 2.72 -5.87 9.69
CA PHE A 391 3.96 -6.19 9.00
C PHE A 391 4.10 -5.43 7.68
N ALA A 392 5.35 -5.24 7.27
CA ALA A 392 5.74 -4.90 5.91
C ALA A 392 6.98 -5.74 5.54
N VAL A 393 6.93 -6.41 4.40
CA VAL A 393 8.04 -7.22 3.85
C VAL A 393 8.33 -6.82 2.41
N THR A 394 9.59 -6.95 2.01
CA THR A 394 10.01 -6.87 0.61
C THR A 394 11.06 -7.93 0.32
N ALA A 395 11.04 -8.45 -0.90
CA ALA A 395 12.14 -9.22 -1.50
C ALA A 395 12.65 -8.56 -2.80
N GLY A 396 12.24 -7.31 -3.05
CA GLY A 396 12.48 -6.59 -4.30
C GLY A 396 13.72 -5.71 -4.31
N LEU A 397 14.48 -5.59 -3.21
CA LEU A 397 15.70 -4.79 -3.19
C LEU A 397 16.77 -5.45 -4.08
N GLY A 398 17.24 -4.73 -5.10
CA GLY A 398 18.13 -5.25 -6.14
C GLY A 398 17.42 -5.77 -7.40
N CYS A 399 16.09 -5.89 -7.36
CA CYS A 399 15.30 -6.44 -8.47
C CYS A 399 15.27 -5.50 -9.67
N ASP A 400 15.03 -4.20 -9.45
CA ASP A 400 14.96 -3.22 -10.52
C ASP A 400 16.32 -3.07 -11.23
N GLU A 401 17.42 -3.07 -10.47
CA GLU A 401 18.78 -3.03 -11.01
C GLU A 401 19.13 -4.28 -11.80
N LEU A 402 18.73 -5.46 -11.33
CA LEU A 402 18.98 -6.72 -12.03
C LEU A 402 18.12 -6.84 -13.29
N ALA A 403 16.85 -6.45 -13.23
CA ALA A 403 15.99 -6.41 -14.40
C ALA A 403 16.49 -5.41 -15.46
N ALA A 404 16.97 -4.23 -15.04
CA ALA A 404 17.54 -3.25 -15.95
C ALA A 404 18.81 -3.77 -16.67
N LYS A 405 19.61 -4.62 -16.01
CA LYS A 405 20.75 -5.29 -16.67
C LYS A 405 20.28 -6.27 -17.75
N PHE A 406 19.29 -7.10 -17.45
CA PHE A 406 18.69 -7.99 -18.44
C PHE A 406 18.07 -7.21 -19.61
N ASP A 407 17.35 -6.11 -19.33
CA ASP A 407 16.79 -5.24 -20.36
C ASP A 407 17.88 -4.62 -21.26
N ALA A 408 19.02 -4.20 -20.68
CA ALA A 408 20.16 -3.66 -21.41
C ALA A 408 20.85 -4.71 -22.31
N ASP A 409 20.82 -5.98 -21.89
CA ASP A 409 21.33 -7.13 -22.65
C ASP A 409 20.29 -7.70 -23.64
N HIS A 410 19.12 -7.04 -23.78
CA HIS A 410 17.99 -7.48 -24.60
C HIS A 410 17.40 -8.85 -24.17
N ASP A 411 17.57 -9.21 -22.91
CA ASP A 411 17.07 -10.44 -22.29
C ASP A 411 15.74 -10.17 -21.56
N GLU A 412 14.68 -9.93 -22.34
CA GLU A 412 13.35 -9.64 -21.80
C GLU A 412 12.80 -10.82 -20.99
N TYR A 413 13.18 -12.06 -21.33
CA TYR A 413 12.77 -13.26 -20.61
C TYR A 413 13.26 -13.23 -19.16
N ASN A 414 14.57 -13.04 -18.93
CA ASN A 414 15.11 -12.98 -17.58
C ASN A 414 14.72 -11.71 -16.84
N SER A 415 14.49 -10.58 -17.54
CA SER A 415 13.92 -9.37 -16.94
C SER A 415 12.53 -9.60 -16.36
N ILE A 416 11.66 -10.33 -17.06
CA ILE A 416 10.34 -10.71 -16.54
C ILE A 416 10.48 -11.77 -15.45
N MET A 417 11.36 -12.76 -15.65
CA MET A 417 11.60 -13.85 -14.71
C MET A 417 12.04 -13.32 -13.34
N ILE A 418 13.01 -12.40 -13.27
CA ILE A 418 13.48 -11.89 -11.98
C ILE A 418 12.40 -11.12 -11.23
N LYS A 419 11.60 -10.32 -11.94
CA LYS A 419 10.46 -9.59 -11.36
C LYS A 419 9.42 -10.56 -10.80
N ALA A 420 9.10 -11.62 -11.54
CA ALA A 420 8.18 -12.67 -11.10
C ALA A 420 8.73 -13.45 -9.89
N ILE A 421 10.02 -13.80 -9.89
CA ILE A 421 10.68 -14.46 -8.75
C ILE A 421 10.68 -13.56 -7.51
N ALA A 422 11.02 -12.28 -7.65
CA ALA A 422 11.02 -11.33 -6.54
C ALA A 422 9.62 -11.20 -5.91
N ASP A 423 8.57 -11.13 -6.75
CA ASP A 423 7.18 -11.13 -6.29
C ASP A 423 6.81 -12.42 -5.55
N ARG A 424 7.20 -13.59 -6.08
CA ARG A 424 7.03 -14.89 -5.39
C ARG A 424 7.76 -14.94 -4.05
N LEU A 425 8.96 -14.37 -3.95
CA LEU A 425 9.73 -14.30 -2.71
C LEU A 425 9.09 -13.35 -1.68
N ALA A 426 8.51 -12.22 -2.11
CA ALA A 426 7.82 -11.29 -1.22
C ALA A 426 6.56 -11.93 -0.60
N GLU A 427 5.77 -12.63 -1.41
CA GLU A 427 4.60 -13.39 -0.94
C GLU A 427 5.00 -14.56 -0.03
N ALA A 428 6.06 -15.29 -0.40
CA ALA A 428 6.63 -16.34 0.43
C ALA A 428 7.14 -15.79 1.78
N PHE A 429 7.65 -14.56 1.81
CA PHE A 429 8.06 -13.90 3.05
C PHE A 429 6.86 -13.53 3.90
N ALA A 430 5.78 -13.01 3.32
CA ALA A 430 4.55 -12.74 4.06
C ALA A 430 3.98 -14.02 4.69
N GLU A 431 3.99 -15.15 3.96
CA GLU A 431 3.55 -16.44 4.49
C GLU A 431 4.50 -16.98 5.57
N TYR A 432 5.81 -16.96 5.35
CA TYR A 432 6.82 -17.36 6.33
C TYR A 432 6.69 -16.56 7.63
N LEU A 433 6.63 -15.24 7.52
CA LEU A 433 6.56 -14.36 8.67
C LEU A 433 5.24 -14.57 9.41
N HIS A 434 4.13 -14.73 8.69
CA HIS A 434 2.86 -15.05 9.33
C HIS A 434 2.93 -16.39 10.06
N HIS A 435 3.46 -17.45 9.44
CA HIS A 435 3.65 -18.73 10.11
C HIS A 435 4.49 -18.61 11.38
N HIS A 436 5.65 -17.94 11.29
CA HIS A 436 6.52 -17.66 12.43
C HIS A 436 5.81 -16.85 13.54
N VAL A 437 4.96 -15.89 13.14
CA VAL A 437 4.16 -15.12 14.08
C VAL A 437 3.18 -16.00 14.83
N ARG A 438 2.45 -16.89 14.16
CA ARG A 438 1.45 -17.74 14.81
C ARG A 438 2.05 -18.75 15.78
N THR A 439 3.22 -19.30 15.44
CA THR A 439 3.82 -20.43 16.19
C THR A 439 4.83 -19.99 17.24
N GLU A 440 5.63 -18.95 16.98
CA GLU A 440 6.76 -18.59 17.85
C GLU A 440 6.59 -17.21 18.50
N VAL A 441 6.05 -16.22 17.79
CA VAL A 441 6.01 -14.83 18.28
C VAL A 441 4.75 -14.54 19.08
N TRP A 442 3.58 -14.73 18.47
CA TRP A 442 2.27 -14.60 19.10
C TRP A 442 1.85 -15.92 19.74
N GLY A 443 2.34 -17.04 19.20
CA GLY A 443 2.40 -18.33 19.90
C GLY A 443 1.04 -18.95 20.24
N TYR A 444 0.03 -18.70 19.42
CA TYR A 444 -1.31 -19.24 19.61
C TYR A 444 -1.60 -20.52 18.81
N GLU A 445 -0.64 -20.95 17.98
CA GLU A 445 -0.62 -22.26 17.34
C GLU A 445 0.60 -23.04 17.80
N GLN A 446 0.45 -24.36 17.90
CA GLN A 446 1.60 -25.23 18.17
C GLN A 446 2.52 -25.26 16.94
N PRO A 447 3.84 -25.29 17.11
CA PRO A 447 4.76 -25.52 15.99
C PRO A 447 4.49 -26.89 15.38
N THR A 448 3.83 -26.93 14.22
CA THR A 448 3.68 -28.15 13.42
C THR A 448 4.74 -28.20 12.34
N GLU A 449 5.02 -29.38 11.78
CA GLU A 449 5.82 -29.46 10.55
C GLU A 449 5.21 -28.56 9.48
N PHE A 450 6.06 -27.86 8.73
CA PHE A 450 5.66 -26.96 7.67
C PHE A 450 4.91 -27.74 6.58
N ASP A 451 3.61 -27.48 6.45
CA ASP A 451 2.74 -27.98 5.39
C ASP A 451 2.44 -26.85 4.40
N SER A 452 3.13 -26.85 3.26
CA SER A 452 2.94 -25.84 2.22
C SER A 452 1.52 -25.83 1.65
N GLU A 453 0.87 -26.99 1.50
CA GLU A 453 -0.50 -27.04 0.96
C GLU A 453 -1.51 -26.53 2.00
N GLY A 454 -1.34 -26.91 3.27
CA GLY A 454 -2.17 -26.42 4.38
C GLY A 454 -2.10 -24.91 4.57
N LEU A 455 -0.93 -24.30 4.37
CA LEU A 455 -0.76 -22.84 4.44
C LEU A 455 -1.43 -22.12 3.25
N ILE A 456 -1.31 -22.64 2.03
CA ILE A 456 -1.98 -22.09 0.85
C ILE A 456 -3.51 -22.17 0.99
N GLU A 457 -4.02 -23.22 1.63
CA GLU A 457 -5.45 -23.40 1.91
C GLU A 457 -5.93 -22.62 3.16
N GLU A 458 -5.06 -21.83 3.78
CA GLU A 458 -5.34 -21.02 4.97
C GLU A 458 -5.89 -21.84 6.15
N LYS A 459 -5.44 -23.10 6.31
CA LYS A 459 -5.86 -24.01 7.39
C LYS A 459 -5.17 -23.69 8.72
N TYR A 460 -5.24 -22.44 9.14
CA TYR A 460 -4.70 -21.94 10.39
C TYR A 460 -5.68 -20.95 11.05
N ARG A 461 -5.50 -20.73 12.34
CA ARG A 461 -6.16 -19.69 13.12
C ARG A 461 -5.58 -18.32 12.75
N GLY A 462 -6.44 -17.31 12.69
CA GLY A 462 -6.02 -15.93 12.44
C GLY A 462 -5.92 -15.58 10.95
N ILE A 463 -5.83 -14.29 10.66
CA ILE A 463 -5.76 -13.75 9.30
C ILE A 463 -4.72 -12.62 9.22
N ARG A 464 -4.28 -12.32 7.98
CA ARG A 464 -3.30 -11.28 7.71
C ARG A 464 -3.75 -10.23 6.66
N PRO A 465 -4.90 -9.56 6.85
CA PRO A 465 -5.49 -8.69 5.83
C PRO A 465 -4.58 -7.54 5.44
N ALA A 466 -4.45 -7.35 4.13
CA ALA A 466 -3.67 -6.29 3.51
C ALA A 466 -4.58 -5.19 2.96
N PHE A 467 -4.32 -3.93 3.31
CA PHE A 467 -5.07 -2.78 2.80
C PHE A 467 -5.08 -2.76 1.26
N GLY A 468 -6.25 -2.48 0.67
CA GLY A 468 -6.54 -2.63 -0.76
C GLY A 468 -7.24 -3.94 -1.13
N TYR A 469 -7.18 -4.97 -0.28
CA TYR A 469 -7.93 -6.22 -0.50
C TYR A 469 -9.41 -6.04 -0.11
N PRO A 470 -10.32 -6.91 -0.60
CA PRO A 470 -11.76 -6.76 -0.37
C PRO A 470 -12.21 -6.64 1.10
N ALA A 471 -11.44 -7.16 2.05
CA ALA A 471 -11.74 -7.07 3.49
C ALA A 471 -11.43 -5.69 4.10
N CYS A 472 -10.52 -4.94 3.48
CA CYS A 472 -10.12 -3.59 3.86
C CYS A 472 -9.70 -2.83 2.59
N PRO A 473 -10.67 -2.47 1.71
CA PRO A 473 -10.40 -2.00 0.36
C PRO A 473 -9.77 -0.61 0.29
N ASP A 474 -9.81 0.16 1.37
CA ASP A 474 -9.12 1.46 1.43
C ASP A 474 -7.60 1.25 1.50
N HIS A 475 -6.87 2.00 0.68
CA HIS A 475 -5.42 2.02 0.65
C HIS A 475 -4.82 3.05 1.62
N LEU A 476 -5.57 4.08 2.01
CA LEU A 476 -5.10 5.15 2.91
C LEU A 476 -4.54 4.62 4.24
N PRO A 477 -5.14 3.62 4.91
CA PRO A 477 -4.62 3.09 6.17
C PRO A 477 -3.20 2.49 6.10
N LYS A 478 -2.64 2.30 4.90
CA LYS A 478 -1.21 1.98 4.76
C LYS A 478 -0.33 3.07 5.36
N GLN A 479 -0.75 4.33 5.37
CA GLN A 479 0.03 5.40 6.00
C GLN A 479 0.26 5.13 7.48
N GLN A 480 -0.81 4.86 8.24
CA GLN A 480 -0.75 4.53 9.66
C GLN A 480 0.04 3.23 9.89
N LEU A 481 -0.03 2.27 8.97
CA LEU A 481 0.79 1.07 9.03
C LEU A 481 2.28 1.41 8.86
N TRP A 482 2.61 2.30 7.92
CA TRP A 482 3.97 2.78 7.68
C TRP A 482 4.54 3.51 8.90
N GLU A 483 3.73 4.38 9.50
CA GLU A 483 4.08 5.17 10.68
C GLU A 483 4.23 4.28 11.93
N SER A 484 3.34 3.31 12.16
CA SER A 484 3.42 2.43 13.34
C SER A 484 4.64 1.50 13.32
N LEU A 485 5.06 1.06 12.14
CA LEU A 485 6.20 0.16 11.95
C LEU A 485 7.51 0.89 11.66
N ASP A 486 7.48 2.21 11.44
CA ASP A 486 8.60 3.01 10.93
C ASP A 486 9.26 2.37 9.67
N VAL A 487 8.43 1.99 8.70
CA VAL A 487 8.81 1.14 7.56
C VAL A 487 9.92 1.77 6.70
N SER A 488 9.78 3.04 6.35
CA SER A 488 10.73 3.73 5.45
C SER A 488 12.13 3.80 6.05
N ASN A 489 12.25 4.12 7.35
CA ASN A 489 13.54 4.20 8.01
C ASN A 489 14.10 2.82 8.35
N SER A 490 13.24 1.86 8.72
CA SER A 490 13.65 0.54 9.16
C SER A 490 14.13 -0.37 8.03
N ILE A 491 13.41 -0.40 6.91
CA ILE A 491 13.67 -1.37 5.83
C ILE A 491 13.75 -0.74 4.44
N GLY A 492 13.60 0.58 4.31
CA GLY A 492 13.76 1.29 3.04
C GLY A 492 12.63 1.08 2.03
N MET A 493 11.50 0.52 2.47
CA MET A 493 10.28 0.45 1.67
C MET A 493 9.52 1.77 1.76
N ASP A 494 8.91 2.20 0.67
CA ASP A 494 8.19 3.48 0.62
C ASP A 494 6.80 3.35 -0.02
N LEU A 495 5.98 4.39 0.15
CA LEU A 495 4.67 4.52 -0.46
C LEU A 495 4.69 5.59 -1.56
N THR A 496 4.06 5.28 -2.68
CA THR A 496 3.76 6.27 -3.72
C THR A 496 2.60 7.16 -3.29
N GLU A 497 2.34 8.24 -4.04
CA GLU A 497 1.14 9.09 -3.84
C GLU A 497 -0.17 8.31 -3.95
N SER A 498 -0.17 7.17 -4.65
CA SER A 498 -1.30 6.26 -4.81
C SER A 498 -1.30 5.11 -3.79
N PHE A 499 -0.42 5.14 -2.79
CA PHE A 499 -0.23 4.08 -1.78
C PHE A 499 0.14 2.71 -2.37
N ALA A 500 0.75 2.70 -3.57
CA ALA A 500 1.50 1.55 -4.03
C ALA A 500 2.81 1.46 -3.24
N MET A 501 3.29 0.25 -3.03
CA MET A 501 4.52 0.02 -2.27
C MET A 501 5.71 -0.04 -3.22
N TRP A 502 6.84 0.53 -2.79
CA TRP A 502 8.13 0.37 -3.44
C TRP A 502 9.14 -0.29 -2.47
N PRO A 503 9.93 -1.30 -2.90
CA PRO A 503 9.90 -1.95 -4.22
C PRO A 503 8.57 -2.63 -4.55
N ALA A 504 8.30 -2.89 -5.84
CA ALA A 504 7.02 -3.48 -6.27
C ALA A 504 6.76 -4.86 -5.66
N ALA A 505 7.81 -5.68 -5.51
CA ALA A 505 7.76 -6.97 -4.83
C ALA A 505 7.76 -6.79 -3.30
N SER A 506 6.62 -6.33 -2.78
CA SER A 506 6.39 -6.04 -1.37
C SER A 506 4.99 -6.39 -0.92
N VAL A 507 4.83 -6.76 0.34
CA VAL A 507 3.54 -7.07 0.97
C VAL A 507 3.47 -6.39 2.33
N SER A 508 2.32 -5.77 2.65
CA SER A 508 2.07 -5.23 3.98
C SER A 508 0.63 -5.50 4.43
N GLY A 509 0.44 -5.64 5.73
CA GLY A 509 -0.88 -5.93 6.29
C GLY A 509 -0.90 -5.96 7.81
N LEU A 510 -2.08 -6.26 8.35
CA LEU A 510 -2.32 -6.47 9.77
C LEU A 510 -2.30 -7.95 10.10
N TYR A 511 -2.17 -8.31 11.39
CA TYR A 511 -2.36 -9.65 11.91
C TYR A 511 -3.49 -9.66 12.95
N PHE A 512 -4.41 -10.62 12.81
CA PHE A 512 -5.50 -10.87 13.76
C PHE A 512 -5.38 -12.30 14.30
N ALA A 513 -5.52 -12.46 15.62
CA ALA A 513 -5.44 -13.76 16.28
C ALA A 513 -6.80 -14.35 16.68
N HIS A 514 -7.91 -13.63 16.47
CA HIS A 514 -9.23 -14.11 16.85
C HIS A 514 -9.57 -15.43 16.11
N PRO A 515 -10.04 -16.49 16.80
CA PRO A 515 -10.24 -17.81 16.20
C PRO A 515 -11.32 -17.84 15.11
N GLU A 516 -12.29 -16.92 15.17
CA GLU A 516 -13.33 -16.77 14.14
C GLU A 516 -13.03 -15.68 13.10
N SER A 517 -11.82 -15.10 13.13
CA SER A 517 -11.41 -14.16 12.11
C SER A 517 -11.31 -14.85 10.76
N ARG A 518 -11.80 -14.18 9.72
CA ARG A 518 -11.83 -14.68 8.34
C ARG A 518 -11.90 -13.52 7.36
N TYR A 519 -11.39 -13.74 6.15
CA TYR A 519 -11.59 -12.81 5.07
C TYR A 519 -13.05 -12.73 4.64
N PHE A 520 -13.49 -11.51 4.32
CA PHE A 520 -14.79 -11.22 3.74
C PHE A 520 -14.63 -10.03 2.78
N ALA A 521 -15.60 -9.82 1.89
CA ALA A 521 -15.65 -8.60 1.09
C ALA A 521 -16.54 -7.57 1.79
N VAL A 522 -16.06 -6.33 1.96
CA VAL A 522 -16.88 -5.19 2.42
C VAL A 522 -18.00 -4.91 1.40
N ASP A 523 -17.73 -5.12 0.11
CA ASP A 523 -18.62 -4.86 -1.02
C ASP A 523 -18.98 -3.37 -1.17
N LEU A 524 -20.27 -3.03 -1.18
CA LEU A 524 -20.80 -1.70 -1.45
C LEU A 524 -21.12 -0.97 -0.15
N LEU A 525 -20.84 0.33 -0.15
CA LEU A 525 -20.99 1.27 0.95
C LEU A 525 -22.11 2.27 0.63
N THR A 526 -22.96 2.53 1.61
CA THR A 526 -23.94 3.62 1.54
C THR A 526 -23.30 4.94 1.97
N LYS A 527 -23.95 6.05 1.63
CA LYS A 527 -23.43 7.40 1.88
C LYS A 527 -23.22 7.72 3.37
N ASP A 528 -24.09 7.25 4.25
CA ASP A 528 -23.97 7.44 5.70
C ASP A 528 -22.73 6.75 6.29
N GLN A 529 -22.31 5.59 5.77
CA GLN A 529 -21.04 4.99 6.20
C GLN A 529 -19.83 5.77 5.66
N VAL A 530 -19.90 6.29 4.43
CA VAL A 530 -18.84 7.12 3.84
C VAL A 530 -18.65 8.41 4.65
N GLU A 531 -19.74 9.07 5.04
CA GLU A 531 -19.71 10.26 5.89
C GLU A 531 -19.12 9.97 7.29
N ASP A 532 -19.49 8.84 7.89
CA ASP A 532 -18.91 8.40 9.16
C ASP A 532 -17.41 8.08 9.04
N TYR A 533 -17.02 7.34 7.98
CA TYR A 533 -15.63 6.99 7.73
C TYR A 533 -14.75 8.23 7.49
N ALA A 534 -15.25 9.21 6.73
CA ALA A 534 -14.57 10.49 6.51
C ALA A 534 -14.29 11.19 7.85
N LYS A 535 -15.31 11.25 8.73
CA LYS A 535 -15.17 11.83 10.06
C LYS A 535 -14.16 11.08 10.94
N ARG A 536 -14.20 9.74 10.96
CA ARG A 536 -13.26 8.90 11.75
C ARG A 536 -11.82 9.02 11.26
N SER A 537 -11.65 9.13 9.94
CA SER A 537 -10.35 9.20 9.28
C SER A 537 -9.77 10.61 9.20
N GLY A 538 -10.54 11.65 9.56
CA GLY A 538 -10.10 13.05 9.54
C GLY A 538 -9.92 13.62 8.13
N ILE A 539 -10.61 13.07 7.12
CA ILE A 539 -10.53 13.50 5.72
C ILE A 539 -11.90 13.91 5.19
N SER A 540 -11.94 14.55 4.02
CA SER A 540 -13.21 14.98 3.43
C SER A 540 -13.99 13.80 2.83
N VAL A 541 -15.32 13.95 2.70
CA VAL A 541 -16.17 12.94 2.07
C VAL A 541 -15.73 12.69 0.63
N GLU A 542 -15.38 13.75 -0.10
CA GLU A 542 -14.91 13.67 -1.49
C GLU A 542 -13.61 12.87 -1.59
N GLN A 543 -12.71 12.97 -0.60
CA GLN A 543 -11.51 12.14 -0.55
C GLN A 543 -11.87 10.67 -0.34
N VAL A 544 -12.79 10.35 0.58
CA VAL A 544 -13.25 8.96 0.77
C VAL A 544 -13.91 8.41 -0.49
N GLU A 545 -14.79 9.18 -1.12
CA GLU A 545 -15.47 8.80 -2.36
C GLU A 545 -14.49 8.50 -3.49
N ARG A 546 -13.39 9.25 -3.55
CA ARG A 546 -12.28 9.02 -4.47
C ARG A 546 -11.60 7.66 -4.21
N TRP A 547 -11.07 7.45 -3.00
CA TRP A 547 -10.34 6.22 -2.67
C TRP A 547 -11.21 4.95 -2.69
N LEU A 548 -12.50 5.09 -2.37
CA LEU A 548 -13.47 4.00 -2.31
C LEU A 548 -14.43 3.99 -3.50
N ALA A 549 -14.08 4.62 -4.63
CA ALA A 549 -14.94 4.75 -5.81
C ALA A 549 -15.49 3.39 -6.31
N SER A 550 -14.71 2.31 -6.20
CA SER A 550 -15.13 0.95 -6.57
C SER A 550 -16.15 0.32 -5.61
N ASN A 551 -16.30 0.89 -4.41
CA ASN A 551 -17.09 0.40 -3.31
C ASN A 551 -18.33 1.28 -3.04
N LEU A 552 -18.54 2.39 -3.74
CA LEU A 552 -19.73 3.22 -3.54
C LEU A 552 -20.98 2.58 -4.16
N SER A 553 -22.10 2.67 -3.45
CA SER A 553 -23.39 2.17 -3.94
C SER A 553 -24.22 3.19 -4.73
N TYR A 554 -23.73 4.42 -4.88
CA TYR A 554 -24.48 5.57 -5.38
C TYR A 554 -23.77 6.33 -6.50
#